data_AF-A0A2W6B1L0-F1
#
_entry.id   AF-A0A2W6B1L0-F1
#
_cell.length_a   1.000
_cell.length_b   1.000
_cell.length_c   1.000
_cell.angle_alpha   90.00
_cell.angle_beta   90.00
_cell.angle_gamma   90.00
#
_symmetry.space_group_name_H-M   'P 1'
#
loop_
_entity.id
_entity.type
_entity.pdbx_description
1 polymer ?
#
loop_
_entity_poly.entity_id
_entity_poly.type
_entity_poly.pdbx_seq_one_letter_code
_entity_poly.pdbx_strand_id
1 'polypeptide(L)' 'SFGGIHTTAERRARWGGDDIPEGFIRLSVGCEDPSDLLEDMSQALQKSCSRAPASRKSQ' A
#
# COMPACT_ATOMS: atom_id res chain seq x y z
N SER A 1 6.11 -12.08 2.07
CA SER A 1 5.69 -13.31 1.39
C SER A 1 4.35 -13.09 0.73
N PHE A 2 4.00 -13.87 -0.30
CA PHE A 2 2.75 -13.74 -1.10
C PHE A 2 1.92 -15.01 -1.02
N GLY A 3 0.61 -14.90 -1.29
CA GLY A 3 -0.29 -16.06 -1.41
C GLY A 3 -0.69 -16.72 -0.09
N GLY A 4 -0.55 -16.00 1.03
CA GLY A 4 -1.13 -16.42 2.31
C GLY A 4 -2.64 -16.14 2.36
N ILE A 5 -3.31 -16.71 3.36
CA ILE A 5 -4.75 -16.50 3.59
C ILE A 5 -5.07 -15.11 4.16
N HIS A 6 -4.05 -14.38 4.61
CA HIS A 6 -4.19 -13.03 5.16
C HIS A 6 -3.67 -11.99 4.18
N THR A 7 -4.43 -10.90 4.06
CA THR A 7 -4.05 -9.74 3.27
C THR A 7 -2.81 -9.07 3.88
N THR A 8 -1.83 -8.76 3.02
CA THR A 8 -0.60 -8.07 3.41
C THR A 8 -0.23 -7.00 2.40
N ALA A 9 0.37 -5.91 2.87
CA ALA A 9 0.81 -4.79 2.04
C ALA A 9 2.27 -4.41 2.31
N GLU A 10 3.01 -4.00 1.28
CA GLU A 10 4.37 -3.46 1.45
C GLU A 10 4.67 -2.25 0.55
N ARG A 11 5.59 -1.39 1.01
CA ARG A 11 6.22 -0.35 0.17
C ARG A 11 7.35 -0.97 -0.62
N ARG A 12 7.14 -1.23 -1.90
CA ARG A 12 8.12 -1.95 -2.74
C ARG A 12 9.46 -1.21 -2.86
N ALA A 13 9.44 0.13 -2.86
CA ALA A 13 10.64 0.97 -2.92
C ALA A 13 11.65 0.73 -1.79
N ARG A 14 11.26 0.12 -0.65
CA ARG A 14 12.15 -0.12 0.50
C ARG A 14 13.36 -1.02 0.21
N TRP A 15 13.32 -1.78 -0.89
CA TRP A 15 14.32 -2.78 -1.23
C TRP A 15 15.41 -2.25 -2.18
N GLY A 16 15.31 -0.99 -2.66
CA GLY A 16 16.39 -0.25 -3.34
C GLY A 16 16.82 -0.77 -4.72
N GLY A 17 16.19 -1.83 -5.26
CA GLY A 17 16.61 -2.47 -6.52
C GLY A 17 15.91 -1.96 -7.78
N ASP A 18 14.77 -1.26 -7.65
CA ASP A 18 13.90 -0.87 -8.76
C ASP A 18 13.51 0.62 -8.63
N ASP A 19 13.35 1.34 -9.75
CA ASP A 19 12.81 2.70 -9.77
C ASP A 19 11.29 2.68 -9.55
N ILE A 20 10.89 2.59 -8.27
CA ILE A 20 9.51 2.46 -7.84
C ILE A 20 9.06 3.75 -7.15
N PRO A 21 7.93 4.35 -7.54
CA PRO A 21 7.40 5.53 -6.88
C PRO A 21 7.20 5.35 -5.37
N GLU A 22 7.50 6.38 -4.57
CA GLU A 22 7.35 6.35 -3.11
C GLU A 22 5.92 5.99 -2.63
N GLY A 23 4.91 6.41 -3.41
CA GLY A 23 3.50 6.11 -3.16
C GLY A 23 3.06 4.70 -3.58
N PHE A 24 3.92 3.91 -4.23
CA PHE A 24 3.55 2.59 -4.71
C PHE A 24 3.50 1.57 -3.56
N ILE A 25 2.32 0.99 -3.37
CA ILE A 25 2.07 -0.09 -2.41
C ILE A 25 1.73 -1.36 -3.20
N ARG A 26 2.38 -2.47 -2.88
CA ARG A 26 2.00 -3.80 -3.39
C ARG A 26 1.13 -4.50 -2.36
N LEU A 27 0.00 -5.03 -2.81
CA LEU A 27 -0.95 -5.79 -1.99
C LEU A 27 -0.91 -7.28 -2.39
N SER A 28 -0.88 -8.16 -1.40
CA SER A 28 -1.24 -9.58 -1.55
C SER A 28 -2.61 -9.74 -0.90
N VAL A 29 -3.65 -9.97 -1.69
CA VAL A 29 -5.02 -10.16 -1.18
C VAL A 29 -5.17 -11.59 -0.65
N GLY A 30 -5.69 -11.71 0.57
CA GLY A 30 -5.99 -12.97 1.24
C GLY A 30 -7.40 -13.49 0.94
N CYS A 31 -7.98 -14.23 1.88
CA CYS A 31 -9.30 -14.84 1.76
C CYS A 31 -10.34 -14.22 2.72
N GLU A 32 -10.11 -12.99 3.20
CA GLU A 32 -11.07 -12.26 4.03
C GLU A 32 -12.36 -11.90 3.27
N ASP A 33 -13.39 -11.47 4.00
CA ASP A 33 -14.60 -10.94 3.37
C ASP A 33 -14.24 -9.71 2.50
N PRO A 34 -14.68 -9.65 1.23
CA PRO A 34 -14.36 -8.53 0.36
C PRO A 34 -14.81 -7.18 0.91
N SER A 35 -15.91 -7.13 1.67
CA SER A 35 -16.46 -5.90 2.25
C SER A 35 -15.52 -5.36 3.32
N ASP A 36 -15.00 -6.22 4.19
CA ASP A 36 -14.02 -5.84 5.23
C ASP A 36 -12.75 -5.25 4.60
N LEU A 37 -12.26 -5.89 3.52
CA LEU A 37 -11.08 -5.41 2.80
C LEU A 37 -11.31 -4.03 2.14
N LEU A 38 -12.47 -3.84 1.52
CA LEU A 38 -12.83 -2.57 0.89
C LEU A 38 -12.99 -1.46 1.93
N GLU A 39 -13.60 -1.76 3.08
CA GLU A 39 -13.76 -0.81 4.17
C GLU A 39 -12.40 -0.41 4.77
N ASP A 40 -11.53 -1.36 5.08
CA ASP A 40 -10.21 -1.08 5.66
C ASP A 40 -9.34 -0.27 4.70
N MET A 41 -9.31 -0.64 3.41
CA MET A 41 -8.60 0.14 2.38
C MET A 41 -9.16 1.57 2.25
N SER A 42 -10.48 1.72 2.24
CA SER A 42 -11.12 3.04 2.13
C SER A 42 -10.76 3.93 3.31
N GLN A 43 -10.80 3.40 4.53
CA GLN A 43 -10.39 4.11 5.74
C GLN A 43 -8.91 4.47 5.71
N ALA A 44 -8.04 3.55 5.29
CA ALA A 44 -6.60 3.80 5.17
C ALA A 44 -6.30 4.92 4.16
N LEU A 45 -6.98 4.91 3.00
CA LEU A 45 -6.84 5.95 1.98
C LEU A 45 -7.32 7.31 2.49
N GLN A 46 -8.47 7.37 3.16
CA GLN A 46 -8.96 8.60 3.79
C GLN A 46 -7.97 9.15 4.82
N LYS A 47 -7.45 8.30 5.70
CA LYS A 47 -6.42 8.66 6.70
C LYS A 47 -5.12 9.15 6.05
N SER A 48 -4.77 8.62 4.87
CA SER A 48 -3.57 9.04 4.15
C SER A 48 -3.74 10.40 3.45
N CYS A 49 -4.96 10.74 3.02
CA CYS A 49 -5.25 11.98 2.31
C CYS A 49 -5.13 13.25 3.18
N SER A 50 -5.27 13.13 4.50
CA SER A 50 -5.06 14.25 5.43
C SER A 50 -3.57 14.57 5.67
N ARG A 51 -2.66 13.74 5.15
CA ARG A 51 -1.21 13.92 5.25
C ARG A 51 -0.66 14.22 3.86
N ALA A 52 -0.49 15.51 3.55
CA ALA A 52 0.09 15.92 2.26
C ALA A 52 1.42 15.18 2.01
N PRO A 53 1.63 14.57 0.83
CA PRO A 53 2.89 13.90 0.52
C PRO A 53 4.03 14.93 0.50
N ALA A 54 5.15 14.60 1.13
CA ALA A 54 6.37 15.40 1.02
C ALA A 54 6.76 15.45 -0.47
N SER A 55 6.82 16.66 -1.04
CA SER A 55 7.07 16.85 -2.46
C SER A 55 8.39 16.19 -2.88
N ARG A 56 8.33 15.34 -3.90
CA ARG A 56 9.49 14.72 -4.53
C ARG A 56 10.44 15.82 -5.03
N LYS A 57 11.66 15.91 -4.47
CA LYS A 57 12.74 16.68 -5.12
C LYS A 57 13.24 15.87 -6.31
N SER A 58 13.07 16.41 -7.51
CA SER A 58 13.77 15.93 -8.71
C SER A 58 15.27 16.05 -8.51
N GLN A 59 15.98 14.93 -8.63
CA GLN A 59 17.36 14.87 -9.08
C GLN A 59 17.40 14.02 -10.35
#